data_AF-A0A8B7NI19-F1
#
_entry.id   AF-A0A8B7NI19-F1
#
_cell.length_a   1.000
_cell.length_b   1.000
_cell.length_c   1.000
_cell.angle_alpha   90.00
_cell.angle_beta   90.00
_cell.angle_gamma   90.00
#
_symmetry.space_group_name_H-M   'P 1'
#
loop_
_entity.id
_entity.type
_entity.pdbx_description
1 polymer ?
#
loop_
_entity_poly.entity_id
_entity_poly.type
_entity_poly.pdbx_seq_one_letter_code
_entity_poly.pdbx_strand_id
1 'polypeptide(L)'
;MSMIRIFDLNWTQCIPTMVCTNRKLRIFRHYMLVPWYARAGATILVVAVLSFLQGADEIKHVDALTSKDSILNQVFVKMGWAWTLLAFLVLTLSLLPLSPQPLNASIKMALRALLLTIIFYTWCAVIFPSIEHYTGMCLSNNVVVSRHDKKKCLKSGHKFDSFDISGHAFLMVYCVLTIMQEAQTMRRYMALGQGIGKLNENPDAGNANVQGNSTMTKENAQNLLASDQPKSSEDINKVASSPVQENLEALPDSEVIKFQATYMRLWPIVSIAYVGVCVLCVMWDIVLVITTIYYHTLSEKLLGISIAASSFAFLYKYLFIKLNLL
;
A
#
# COMPACT_ATOMS: atom_id res chain seq x y z
N MET A 1 1.77 -43.87 1.67
CA MET A 1 2.83 -42.85 1.86
C MET A 1 2.13 -41.49 2.00
N SER A 2 2.18 -40.97 3.22
CA SER A 2 1.40 -39.89 3.83
C SER A 2 1.40 -38.53 3.12
N MET A 3 0.28 -38.14 2.49
CA MET A 3 0.08 -36.75 2.05
C MET A 3 -1.41 -36.29 2.02
N ILE A 4 -2.28 -36.89 2.84
CA ILE A 4 -3.73 -36.53 2.87
C ILE A 4 -4.25 -36.45 4.33
N ARG A 5 -3.48 -35.89 5.26
CA ARG A 5 -3.97 -35.61 6.64
C ARG A 5 -3.62 -34.21 7.14
N ILE A 6 -3.55 -33.23 6.25
CA ILE A 6 -3.51 -31.80 6.61
C ILE A 6 -4.89 -31.14 6.40
N PHE A 7 -5.86 -31.87 5.83
CA PHE A 7 -7.15 -31.32 5.41
C PHE A 7 -8.32 -31.51 6.38
N ASP A 8 -8.15 -32.28 7.45
CA ASP A 8 -9.13 -32.35 8.55
C ASP A 8 -8.87 -31.23 9.56
N LEU A 9 -8.71 -29.99 9.08
CA LEU A 9 -8.76 -28.83 9.96
C LEU A 9 -10.20 -28.71 10.45
N ASN A 10 -10.44 -29.10 11.70
CA ASN A 10 -11.73 -28.98 12.37
C ASN A 10 -12.11 -27.49 12.44
N TRP A 11 -12.86 -27.01 11.44
CA TRP A 11 -13.11 -25.59 11.16
C TRP A 11 -13.64 -24.81 12.38
N THR A 12 -14.41 -25.50 13.24
CA THR A 12 -14.97 -24.96 14.48
C THR A 12 -13.90 -24.46 15.46
N GLN A 13 -12.74 -25.13 15.53
CA GLN A 13 -11.63 -24.71 16.40
C GLN A 13 -10.86 -23.50 15.84
N CYS A 14 -10.97 -23.24 14.53
CA CYS A 14 -10.24 -22.15 13.88
C CYS A 14 -11.00 -20.81 13.88
N ILE A 15 -12.34 -20.84 13.98
CA ILE A 15 -13.18 -19.62 13.94
C ILE A 15 -12.88 -18.64 15.09
N PRO A 16 -12.76 -19.06 16.37
CA PRO A 16 -12.42 -18.13 17.45
C PRO A 16 -11.04 -17.46 17.25
N THR A 17 -10.06 -18.24 16.80
CA THR A 17 -8.70 -17.76 16.48
C THR A 17 -8.72 -16.77 15.32
N MET A 18 -9.52 -17.04 14.29
CA MET A 18 -9.76 -16.14 13.17
C MET A 18 -10.37 -14.82 13.64
N VAL A 19 -11.45 -14.87 14.42
CA VAL A 19 -12.14 -13.67 14.95
C VAL A 19 -11.19 -12.84 15.83
N CYS A 20 -10.42 -13.49 16.71
CA CYS A 20 -9.45 -12.83 17.59
C CYS A 20 -8.34 -12.14 16.78
N THR A 21 -7.78 -12.83 15.80
CA THR A 21 -6.72 -12.27 14.96
C THR A 21 -7.25 -11.14 14.07
N ASN A 22 -8.45 -11.29 13.48
CA ASN A 22 -9.12 -10.21 12.75
C ASN A 22 -9.32 -8.95 13.61
N ARG A 23 -9.62 -9.14 14.90
CA ARG A 23 -9.71 -8.03 15.87
C ARG A 23 -8.36 -7.33 16.06
N LYS A 24 -7.25 -8.07 16.14
CA LYS A 24 -5.90 -7.48 16.22
C LYS A 24 -5.50 -6.77 14.92
N LEU A 25 -5.79 -7.36 13.76
CA LEU A 25 -5.54 -6.74 12.45
C LEU A 25 -6.31 -5.43 12.26
N ARG A 26 -7.46 -5.27 12.94
CA ARG A 26 -8.22 -4.02 12.98
C ARG A 26 -7.45 -2.86 13.61
N ILE A 27 -6.45 -3.11 14.45
CA ILE A 27 -5.61 -2.03 15.00
C ILE A 27 -4.76 -1.42 13.87
N PHE A 28 -4.04 -2.26 13.12
CA PHE A 28 -3.24 -1.85 11.97
C PHE A 28 -4.04 -1.17 10.86
N ARG A 29 -5.35 -1.47 10.80
CA ARG A 29 -6.28 -0.82 9.91
C ARG A 29 -6.27 0.70 10.05
N HIS A 30 -6.19 1.25 11.27
CA HIS A 30 -6.22 2.71 11.46
C HIS A 30 -5.00 3.38 10.84
N TYR A 31 -3.84 2.74 10.91
CA TYR A 31 -2.61 3.21 10.26
C TYR A 31 -2.69 3.08 8.73
N MET A 32 -3.13 1.92 8.23
CA MET A 32 -3.17 1.64 6.78
C MET A 32 -4.29 2.36 6.02
N LEU A 33 -5.36 2.77 6.71
CA LEU A 33 -6.55 3.37 6.09
C LEU A 33 -6.60 4.91 6.19
N VAL A 34 -5.55 5.54 6.67
CA VAL A 34 -5.44 7.01 6.65
C VAL A 34 -5.62 7.50 5.21
N PRO A 35 -6.45 8.53 4.97
CA PRO A 35 -6.61 9.07 3.63
C PRO A 35 -5.27 9.56 3.08
N TRP A 36 -5.03 9.30 1.79
CA TRP A 36 -3.73 9.52 1.15
C TRP A 36 -3.21 10.97 1.30
N TYR A 37 -4.10 11.97 1.27
CA TYR A 37 -3.74 13.38 1.41
C TYR A 37 -3.26 13.70 2.83
N ALA A 38 -3.93 13.16 3.86
CA ALA A 38 -3.53 13.36 5.25
C ALA A 38 -2.20 12.65 5.52
N ARG A 39 -2.01 11.47 4.94
CA ARG A 39 -0.74 10.74 5.01
C ARG A 39 0.39 11.51 4.33
N ALA A 40 0.20 11.96 3.09
CA ALA A 40 1.19 12.75 2.36
C ALA A 40 1.52 14.05 3.10
N GLY A 41 0.51 14.76 3.62
CA GLY A 41 0.69 15.96 4.43
C GLY A 41 1.47 15.71 5.72
N ALA A 42 1.14 14.63 6.45
CA ALA A 42 1.87 14.23 7.65
C ALA A 42 3.34 13.90 7.32
N THR A 43 3.60 13.20 6.22
CA THR A 43 4.96 12.89 5.77
C THR A 43 5.74 14.16 5.41
N ILE A 44 5.13 15.10 4.68
CA ILE A 44 5.75 16.39 4.36
C ILE A 44 6.10 17.15 5.65
N LEU A 45 5.17 17.21 6.61
CA LEU A 45 5.40 17.88 7.89
C LEU A 45 6.56 17.24 8.66
N VAL A 46 6.57 15.91 8.80
CA VAL A 46 7.64 15.18 9.48
C VAL A 46 8.99 15.44 8.81
N VAL A 47 9.05 15.37 7.48
CA VAL A 47 10.29 15.61 6.74
C VAL A 47 10.77 17.06 6.86
N ALA A 48 9.84 18.03 6.84
CA ALA A 48 10.17 19.43 7.06
C ALA A 48 10.76 19.64 8.46
N VAL A 49 10.08 19.18 9.51
CA VAL A 49 10.53 19.30 10.91
C VAL A 49 11.89 18.63 11.10
N LEU A 50 12.06 17.38 10.65
CA LEU A 50 13.33 16.66 10.76
C LEU A 50 14.47 17.35 9.99
N SER A 51 14.18 17.96 8.85
CA SER A 51 15.19 18.72 8.09
C SER A 51 15.60 20.02 8.79
N PHE A 52 14.70 20.66 9.55
CA PHE A 52 15.07 21.80 10.40
C PHE A 52 15.93 21.37 11.59
N LEU A 53 15.65 20.19 12.16
CA LEU A 53 16.41 19.65 13.30
C LEU A 53 17.79 19.11 12.90
N GLN A 54 18.00 18.74 11.63
CA GLN A 54 19.29 18.27 11.10
C GLN A 54 20.42 19.32 11.24
N GLY A 55 20.09 20.60 11.43
CA GLY A 55 21.08 21.63 11.76
C GLY A 55 21.72 21.50 13.15
N ALA A 56 21.25 20.55 13.99
CA ALA A 56 21.78 20.25 15.31
C ALA A 56 22.51 18.89 15.30
N ASP A 57 23.84 18.92 15.22
CA ASP A 57 24.81 17.84 15.45
C ASP A 57 24.85 16.61 14.51
N GLU A 58 26.03 16.33 13.95
CA GLU A 58 26.36 15.09 13.22
C GLU A 58 26.47 13.89 14.19
N ILE A 59 25.53 12.95 14.10
CA ILE A 59 25.56 11.71 14.89
C ILE A 59 26.47 10.67 14.20
N LYS A 60 27.76 10.64 14.57
CA LYS A 60 28.79 9.73 14.02
C LYS A 60 28.54 8.23 14.22
N HIS A 61 27.64 7.83 15.12
CA HIS A 61 27.47 6.42 15.49
C HIS A 61 26.66 5.56 14.50
N VAL A 62 26.10 6.17 13.44
CA VAL A 62 25.17 5.49 12.52
C VAL A 62 25.76 5.27 11.13
N ASP A 63 26.99 5.73 10.89
CA ASP A 63 27.69 5.68 9.59
C ASP A 63 27.85 4.26 9.04
N ALA A 64 28.02 3.25 9.91
CA ALA A 64 28.10 1.85 9.48
C ALA A 64 26.79 1.33 8.86
N LEU A 65 25.63 1.81 9.34
CA LEU A 65 24.30 1.42 8.86
C LEU A 65 23.79 2.28 7.71
N THR A 66 24.29 3.52 7.58
CA THR A 66 23.87 4.48 6.55
C THR A 66 24.85 4.58 5.39
N SER A 67 26.07 4.07 5.52
CA SER A 67 27.08 4.10 4.44
C SER A 67 26.52 3.56 3.13
N LYS A 68 26.98 4.14 2.01
CA LYS A 68 26.52 3.79 0.65
C LYS A 68 26.62 2.29 0.35
N ASP A 69 27.59 1.62 0.96
CA ASP A 69 27.88 0.20 0.77
C ASP A 69 27.28 -0.72 1.84
N SER A 70 26.58 -0.16 2.83
CA SER A 70 25.89 -0.96 3.85
C SER A 70 24.83 -1.86 3.21
N ILE A 71 24.70 -3.08 3.75
CA ILE A 71 23.71 -4.07 3.30
C ILE A 71 22.29 -3.49 3.38
N LEU A 72 22.02 -2.68 4.41
CA LEU A 72 20.73 -2.02 4.60
C LEU A 72 20.38 -1.10 3.43
N ASN A 73 21.32 -0.24 3.01
CA ASN A 73 21.13 0.64 1.87
C ASN A 73 20.99 -0.13 0.54
N GLN A 74 21.81 -1.17 0.32
CA GLN A 74 21.77 -1.93 -0.93
C GLN A 74 20.52 -2.80 -1.07
N VAL A 75 20.10 -3.49 0.00
CA VAL A 75 19.01 -4.48 -0.07
C VAL A 75 17.65 -3.85 0.17
N PHE A 76 17.50 -2.90 1.11
CA PHE A 76 16.19 -2.37 1.43
C PHE A 76 15.86 -1.14 0.60
N VAL A 77 16.80 -0.20 0.50
CA VAL A 77 16.52 1.10 -0.11
C VAL A 77 16.49 0.97 -1.64
N LYS A 78 17.52 0.38 -2.26
CA LYS A 78 17.58 0.24 -3.73
C LYS A 78 16.53 -0.74 -4.28
N MET A 79 16.21 -1.81 -3.55
CA MET A 79 15.20 -2.79 -3.98
C MET A 79 13.80 -2.45 -3.44
N GLY A 80 13.58 -1.25 -2.92
CA GLY A 80 12.32 -0.90 -2.25
C GLY A 80 11.08 -1.10 -3.12
N TRP A 81 11.18 -0.82 -4.43
CA TRP A 81 10.10 -1.09 -5.38
C TRP A 81 9.84 -2.60 -5.55
N ALA A 82 10.90 -3.42 -5.65
CA ALA A 82 10.77 -4.86 -5.82
C ALA A 82 10.08 -5.52 -4.60
N TRP A 83 10.46 -5.11 -3.38
CA TRP A 83 9.81 -5.58 -2.16
C TRP A 83 8.35 -5.15 -2.08
N THR A 84 8.04 -3.93 -2.52
CA THR A 84 6.67 -3.40 -2.57
C THR A 84 5.81 -4.15 -3.58
N LEU A 85 6.33 -4.43 -4.77
CA LEU A 85 5.68 -5.25 -5.78
C LEU A 85 5.46 -6.69 -5.29
N LEU A 86 6.44 -7.27 -4.61
CA LEU A 86 6.31 -8.62 -4.04
C LEU A 86 5.21 -8.67 -2.98
N ALA A 87 5.20 -7.71 -2.06
CA ALA A 87 4.18 -7.63 -1.01
C ALA A 87 2.77 -7.40 -1.60
N PHE A 88 2.66 -6.53 -2.61
CA PHE A 88 1.44 -6.34 -3.40
C PHE A 88 0.98 -7.65 -4.05
N LEU A 89 1.88 -8.36 -4.74
CA LEU A 89 1.56 -9.60 -5.45
C LEU A 89 1.11 -10.69 -4.47
N VAL A 90 1.82 -10.89 -3.37
CA VAL A 90 1.47 -11.89 -2.36
C VAL A 90 0.10 -11.60 -1.75
N LEU A 91 -0.16 -10.35 -1.34
CA LEU A 91 -1.44 -9.98 -0.76
C LEU A 91 -2.58 -10.18 -1.76
N THR A 92 -2.43 -9.68 -2.99
CA THR A 92 -3.51 -9.71 -3.98
C THR A 92 -3.76 -11.11 -4.54
N LEU A 93 -2.72 -11.93 -4.77
CA LEU A 93 -2.88 -13.34 -5.15
C LEU A 93 -3.54 -14.16 -4.04
N SER A 94 -3.26 -13.86 -2.76
CA SER A 94 -3.91 -14.55 -1.63
C SER A 94 -5.42 -14.31 -1.56
N LEU A 95 -5.88 -13.16 -2.10
CA LEU A 95 -7.29 -12.77 -2.14
C LEU A 95 -7.99 -13.18 -3.44
N LEU A 96 -7.24 -13.53 -4.48
CA LEU A 96 -7.78 -13.84 -5.81
C LEU A 96 -8.82 -14.97 -5.82
N PRO A 97 -8.68 -16.07 -5.06
CA PRO A 97 -9.67 -17.15 -5.08
C PRO A 97 -11.03 -16.77 -4.47
N LEU A 98 -11.11 -15.65 -3.74
CA LEU A 98 -12.37 -15.11 -3.22
C LEU A 98 -13.08 -14.21 -4.24
N SER A 99 -12.43 -13.88 -5.36
CA SER A 99 -13.01 -13.05 -6.40
C SER A 99 -13.99 -13.88 -7.25
N PRO A 100 -15.21 -13.36 -7.54
CA PRO A 100 -16.15 -14.04 -8.42
C PRO A 100 -15.63 -14.16 -9.87
N GLN A 101 -14.75 -13.26 -10.29
CA GLN A 101 -14.15 -13.24 -11.64
C GLN A 101 -12.62 -13.17 -11.55
N PRO A 102 -11.94 -14.30 -11.30
CA PRO A 102 -10.50 -14.30 -11.01
C PRO A 102 -9.65 -13.86 -12.21
N LEU A 103 -10.04 -14.19 -13.45
CA LEU A 103 -9.27 -13.78 -14.63
C LEU A 103 -9.28 -12.25 -14.80
N ASN A 104 -10.46 -11.63 -14.76
CA ASN A 104 -10.60 -10.18 -14.89
C ASN A 104 -9.91 -9.44 -13.74
N ALA A 105 -10.04 -9.94 -12.51
CA ALA A 105 -9.34 -9.39 -11.35
C ALA A 105 -7.81 -9.47 -11.53
N SER A 106 -7.29 -10.60 -12.00
CA SER A 106 -5.85 -10.78 -12.27
C SER A 106 -5.33 -9.84 -13.34
N ILE A 107 -6.07 -9.66 -14.44
CA ILE A 107 -5.70 -8.73 -15.52
C ILE A 107 -5.65 -7.30 -14.98
N LYS A 108 -6.68 -6.85 -14.25
CA LYS A 108 -6.70 -5.53 -13.63
C LYS A 108 -5.53 -5.33 -12.66
N MET A 109 -5.21 -6.34 -11.85
CA MET A 109 -4.07 -6.30 -10.93
C MET A 109 -2.74 -6.19 -11.68
N ALA A 110 -2.54 -6.98 -12.72
CA ALA A 110 -1.32 -6.96 -13.54
C ALA A 110 -1.15 -5.61 -14.26
N LEU A 111 -2.21 -5.06 -14.83
CA LEU A 111 -2.19 -3.75 -15.47
C LEU A 111 -1.85 -2.62 -14.50
N ARG A 112 -2.40 -2.65 -13.27
CA ARG A 112 -2.03 -1.68 -12.23
C ARG A 112 -0.56 -1.80 -11.86
N ALA A 113 -0.06 -3.00 -11.59
CA ALA A 113 1.34 -3.24 -11.27
C ALA A 113 2.29 -2.78 -12.38
N LEU A 114 1.92 -3.02 -13.64
CA LEU A 114 2.66 -2.55 -14.82
C LEU A 114 2.71 -1.02 -14.87
N LEU A 115 1.55 -0.35 -14.79
CA LEU A 115 1.47 1.12 -14.87
C LEU A 115 2.21 1.80 -13.71
N LEU A 116 2.11 1.26 -12.49
CA LEU A 116 2.88 1.73 -11.34
C LEU A 116 4.38 1.61 -11.60
N THR A 117 4.83 0.47 -12.13
CA THR A 117 6.25 0.23 -12.44
C THR A 117 6.76 1.16 -13.53
N ILE A 118 5.96 1.42 -14.57
CA ILE A 118 6.30 2.37 -15.63
C ILE A 118 6.52 3.78 -15.06
N ILE A 119 5.60 4.25 -14.21
CA ILE A 119 5.73 5.59 -13.59
C ILE A 119 6.95 5.67 -12.68
N PHE A 120 7.15 4.66 -11.82
CA PHE A 120 8.35 4.56 -10.98
C PHE A 120 9.64 4.61 -11.82
N TYR A 121 9.75 3.77 -12.85
CA TYR A 121 10.93 3.69 -13.70
C TYR A 121 11.17 5.00 -14.45
N THR A 122 10.11 5.61 -14.98
CA THR A 122 10.20 6.89 -15.70
C THR A 122 10.79 7.98 -14.81
N TRP A 123 10.33 8.12 -13.56
CA TRP A 123 10.89 9.10 -12.64
C TRP A 123 12.32 8.76 -12.20
N CYS A 124 12.56 7.55 -11.70
CA CYS A 124 13.81 7.20 -11.04
C CYS A 124 14.95 6.87 -12.01
N ALA A 125 14.67 6.26 -13.17
CA ALA A 125 15.70 5.82 -14.12
C ALA A 125 15.92 6.83 -15.26
N VAL A 126 14.92 7.68 -15.57
CA VAL A 126 15.00 8.61 -16.70
C VAL A 126 15.01 10.06 -16.23
N ILE A 127 13.96 10.53 -15.55
CA ILE A 127 13.78 11.97 -15.28
C ILE A 127 14.77 12.49 -14.24
N PHE A 128 14.87 11.89 -13.05
CA PHE A 128 15.76 12.39 -12.00
C PHE A 128 17.24 12.40 -12.43
N PRO A 129 17.79 11.33 -13.03
CA PRO A 129 19.17 11.36 -13.52
C PRO A 129 19.38 12.38 -14.65
N SER A 130 18.36 12.62 -15.48
CA SER A 130 18.43 13.66 -16.52
C SER A 130 18.50 15.06 -15.92
N ILE A 131 17.67 15.35 -14.90
CA ILE A 131 17.70 16.64 -14.19
C ILE A 131 19.06 16.85 -13.53
N GLU A 132 19.62 15.82 -12.87
CA GLU A 132 20.96 15.89 -12.29
C GLU A 132 22.03 16.20 -13.34
N HIS A 133 21.95 15.57 -14.52
CA HIS A 133 22.90 15.79 -15.60
C HIS A 133 22.82 17.21 -16.18
N TYR A 134 21.62 17.75 -16.40
CA TYR A 134 21.45 19.08 -16.97
C TYR A 134 21.73 20.22 -15.98
N THR A 135 21.50 20.00 -14.69
CA THR A 135 21.76 21.00 -13.64
C THR A 135 23.18 20.93 -13.08
N GLY A 136 23.91 19.86 -13.38
CA GLY A 136 25.21 19.59 -12.79
C GLY A 136 26.38 20.37 -13.40
N MET A 137 27.25 20.85 -12.54
CA MET A 137 28.48 21.55 -12.87
C MET A 137 29.69 20.85 -12.24
N CYS A 138 30.81 20.83 -12.97
CA CYS A 138 32.06 20.31 -12.47
C CYS A 138 32.92 21.42 -11.88
N LEU A 139 33.32 21.28 -10.63
CA LEU A 139 34.11 22.25 -9.88
C LEU A 139 35.52 21.72 -9.61
N SER A 140 36.53 22.43 -10.08
CA SER A 140 37.93 22.23 -9.69
C SER A 140 38.35 23.40 -8.82
N ASN A 141 38.72 23.16 -7.56
CA ASN A 141 39.05 24.22 -6.59
C ASN A 141 38.00 25.36 -6.54
N ASN A 142 36.71 25.02 -6.55
CA ASN A 142 35.57 25.95 -6.56
C ASN A 142 35.43 26.81 -7.84
N VAL A 143 36.14 26.48 -8.92
CA VAL A 143 35.99 27.10 -10.24
C VAL A 143 35.27 26.14 -11.17
N VAL A 144 34.29 26.65 -11.92
CA VAL A 144 33.52 25.87 -12.90
C VAL A 144 34.41 25.48 -14.07
N VAL A 145 34.50 24.19 -14.34
CA VAL A 145 35.23 23.59 -15.47
C VAL A 145 34.22 23.11 -16.50
N SER A 146 34.52 23.32 -17.79
CA SER A 146 33.73 22.89 -18.95
C SER A 146 33.75 21.37 -19.14
N ARG A 147 33.22 20.64 -18.15
CA ARG A 147 33.04 19.20 -18.16
C ARG A 147 31.66 18.85 -17.59
N HIS A 148 30.74 18.47 -18.48
CA HIS A 148 29.34 18.20 -18.13
C HIS A 148 29.09 16.77 -17.60
N ASP A 149 30.02 15.84 -17.84
CA ASP A 149 29.84 14.44 -17.43
C ASP A 149 30.26 14.20 -15.97
N LYS A 150 29.30 13.89 -15.09
CA LYS A 150 29.52 13.51 -13.67
C LYS A 150 30.65 12.49 -13.50
N LYS A 151 30.60 11.38 -14.25
CA LYS A 151 31.61 10.31 -14.17
C LYS A 151 33.01 10.80 -14.54
N LYS A 152 33.13 11.65 -15.57
CA LYS A 152 34.44 12.20 -15.99
C LYS A 152 34.92 13.29 -15.04
N CYS A 153 34.02 14.05 -14.41
CA CYS A 153 34.35 15.04 -13.40
C CYS A 153 34.96 14.38 -12.15
N LEU A 154 34.26 13.39 -11.60
CA LEU A 154 34.68 12.65 -10.41
C LEU A 154 35.98 11.87 -10.63
N LYS A 155 36.17 11.27 -11.82
CA LYS A 155 37.43 10.59 -12.17
C LYS A 155 38.65 11.51 -12.21
N SER A 156 38.45 12.81 -12.42
CA SER A 156 39.53 13.81 -12.39
C SER A 156 39.76 14.42 -11.00
N GLY A 157 39.11 13.88 -9.96
CA GLY A 157 39.23 14.38 -8.59
C GLY A 157 38.49 15.71 -8.35
N HIS A 158 37.63 16.13 -9.28
CA HIS A 158 36.83 17.35 -9.17
C HIS A 158 35.51 17.08 -8.44
N LYS A 159 34.98 18.12 -7.78
CA LYS A 159 33.66 18.05 -7.12
C LYS A 159 32.56 18.26 -8.15
N PHE A 160 31.53 17.43 -8.13
CA PHE A 160 30.35 17.62 -8.98
C PHE A 160 29.23 18.21 -8.11
N ASP A 161 28.76 19.40 -8.48
CA ASP A 161 27.69 20.10 -7.78
C ASP A 161 26.46 20.13 -8.69
N SER A 162 25.36 19.57 -8.23
CA SER A 162 24.16 19.33 -9.05
C SER A 162 22.92 19.36 -8.18
N PHE A 163 21.79 19.71 -8.78
CA PHE A 163 20.51 19.59 -8.12
C PHE A 163 20.03 18.13 -8.22
N ASP A 164 20.06 17.41 -7.10
CA ASP A 164 19.73 15.98 -7.04
C ASP A 164 18.43 15.78 -6.27
N ILE A 165 17.34 15.56 -7.01
CA ILE A 165 16.03 15.26 -6.43
C ILE A 165 16.14 13.95 -5.66
N SER A 166 15.71 13.94 -4.40
CA SER A 166 15.81 12.74 -3.56
C SER A 166 14.93 11.60 -4.09
N GLY A 167 15.53 10.73 -4.91
CA GLY A 167 14.89 9.52 -5.44
C GLY A 167 14.47 8.55 -4.33
N HIS A 168 15.19 8.57 -3.20
CA HIS A 168 14.84 7.79 -2.01
C HIS A 168 13.58 8.32 -1.33
N ALA A 169 13.46 9.64 -1.14
CA ALA A 169 12.26 10.22 -0.57
C ALA A 169 11.04 9.99 -1.48
N PHE A 170 11.22 10.15 -2.80
CA PHE A 170 10.20 9.80 -3.78
C PHE A 170 9.78 8.33 -3.66
N LEU A 171 10.74 7.41 -3.70
CA LEU A 171 10.46 5.97 -3.72
C LEU A 171 9.75 5.50 -2.44
N MET A 172 10.19 5.94 -1.26
CA MET A 172 9.57 5.52 0.00
C MET A 172 8.12 6.00 0.09
N VAL A 173 7.84 7.26 -0.25
CA VAL A 173 6.46 7.80 -0.24
C VAL A 173 5.60 7.11 -1.30
N TYR A 174 6.14 6.91 -2.50
CA TYR A 174 5.44 6.23 -3.58
C TYR A 174 5.05 4.79 -3.21
N CYS A 175 5.96 4.06 -2.56
CA CYS A 175 5.71 2.71 -2.05
C CYS A 175 4.64 2.69 -0.94
N VAL A 176 4.76 3.57 0.06
CA VAL A 176 3.80 3.66 1.18
C VAL A 176 2.39 3.96 0.68
N LEU A 177 2.22 4.97 -0.18
CA LEU A 177 0.89 5.34 -0.70
C LEU A 177 0.28 4.21 -1.55
N THR A 178 1.09 3.59 -2.41
CA THR A 178 0.67 2.42 -3.22
C THR A 178 0.22 1.27 -2.31
N ILE A 179 1.04 0.89 -1.33
CA ILE A 179 0.73 -0.18 -0.38
C ILE A 179 -0.57 0.10 0.37
N MET A 180 -0.72 1.32 0.92
CA MET A 180 -1.92 1.70 1.66
C MET A 180 -3.18 1.61 0.81
N GLN A 181 -3.09 2.00 -0.46
CA GLN A 181 -4.22 1.96 -1.37
C GLN A 181 -4.60 0.52 -1.74
N GLU A 182 -3.62 -0.33 -2.03
CA GLU A 182 -3.86 -1.73 -2.39
C GLU A 182 -4.36 -2.57 -1.20
N ALA A 183 -3.89 -2.24 -0.01
CA ALA A 183 -4.35 -2.84 1.23
C ALA A 183 -5.83 -2.55 1.55
N GLN A 184 -6.48 -1.57 0.89
CA GLN A 184 -7.91 -1.28 1.13
C GLN A 184 -8.82 -2.48 0.77
N THR A 185 -8.38 -3.36 -0.13
CA THR A 185 -9.09 -4.61 -0.46
C THR A 185 -9.36 -5.48 0.78
N MET A 186 -8.50 -5.37 1.80
CA MET A 186 -8.65 -6.08 3.07
C MET A 186 -9.86 -5.67 3.90
N ARG A 187 -10.45 -4.48 3.64
CA ARG A 187 -11.69 -4.06 4.32
C ARG A 187 -12.82 -5.04 4.06
N ARG A 188 -12.99 -5.44 2.79
CA ARG A 188 -14.01 -6.42 2.37
C ARG A 188 -13.73 -7.79 2.99
N TYR A 189 -12.46 -8.20 2.97
CA TYR A 189 -12.02 -9.47 3.56
C TYR A 189 -12.33 -9.57 5.07
N MET A 190 -12.04 -8.51 5.83
CA MET A 190 -12.30 -8.49 7.29
C MET A 190 -13.79 -8.39 7.62
N ALA A 191 -14.57 -7.67 6.82
CA ALA A 191 -16.02 -7.58 7.00
C ALA A 191 -16.67 -8.96 6.80
N LEU A 192 -16.21 -9.70 5.80
CA LEU A 192 -16.67 -11.05 5.51
C LEU A 192 -16.35 -12.04 6.65
N GLY A 193 -15.13 -12.01 7.18
CA GLY A 193 -14.75 -12.87 8.31
C GLY A 193 -15.60 -12.62 9.57
N GLN A 194 -16.04 -11.39 9.79
CA GLN A 194 -16.95 -11.07 10.89
C GLN A 194 -18.36 -11.62 10.64
N GLY A 195 -18.83 -11.59 9.40
CA GLY A 195 -20.10 -12.23 9.01
C GLY A 195 -20.07 -13.73 9.30
N ILE A 196 -19.00 -14.42 8.89
CA ILE A 196 -18.80 -15.85 9.17
C ILE A 196 -18.75 -16.13 10.67
N GLY A 197 -18.10 -15.26 11.47
CA GLY A 197 -18.09 -15.39 12.93
C GLY A 197 -19.49 -15.33 13.54
N LYS A 198 -20.29 -14.34 13.13
CA LYS A 198 -21.66 -14.15 13.63
C LYS A 198 -22.61 -15.30 13.26
N LEU A 199 -22.49 -15.83 12.04
CA LEU A 199 -23.31 -16.97 11.59
C LEU A 199 -23.03 -18.24 12.42
N ASN A 200 -21.78 -18.45 12.85
CA ASN A 200 -21.42 -19.61 13.66
C ASN A 200 -21.73 -19.43 15.16
N GLU A 201 -21.76 -18.19 15.67
CA GLU A 201 -22.15 -17.92 17.06
C GLU A 201 -23.67 -18.07 17.29
N ASN A 202 -24.51 -17.94 16.26
CA ASN A 202 -25.96 -17.98 16.39
C ASN A 202 -26.61 -18.75 15.21
N PRO A 203 -26.63 -20.09 15.24
CA PRO A 203 -27.13 -20.92 14.14
C PRO A 203 -28.61 -20.64 13.79
N ASP A 204 -29.40 -20.25 14.79
CA ASP A 204 -30.84 -20.00 14.66
C ASP A 204 -31.16 -18.62 14.07
N ALA A 205 -30.19 -17.71 14.00
CA ALA A 205 -30.37 -16.41 13.34
C ALA A 205 -30.51 -16.54 11.81
N GLY A 206 -30.05 -17.64 11.22
CA GLY A 206 -30.28 -17.99 9.81
C GLY A 206 -31.68 -18.57 9.55
N ASN A 207 -32.29 -19.21 10.55
CA ASN A 207 -33.60 -19.86 10.44
C ASN A 207 -34.77 -19.00 10.93
N ALA A 208 -34.52 -17.95 11.72
CA ALA A 208 -35.57 -17.04 12.20
C ALA A 208 -36.23 -16.17 11.09
N ASN A 209 -35.74 -16.22 9.85
CA ASN A 209 -36.31 -15.50 8.71
C ASN A 209 -37.17 -16.36 7.78
N VAL A 210 -37.42 -17.63 8.12
CA VAL A 210 -38.25 -18.53 7.27
C VAL A 210 -39.75 -18.41 7.59
N GLN A 211 -40.15 -17.68 8.63
CA GLN A 211 -41.56 -17.51 8.95
C GLN A 211 -41.90 -16.12 9.47
N GLY A 212 -41.84 -15.14 8.57
CA GLY A 212 -42.35 -13.79 8.82
C GLY A 212 -41.95 -12.83 7.71
N ASN A 213 -42.95 -12.24 7.04
CA ASN A 213 -42.76 -11.09 6.17
C ASN A 213 -42.07 -9.95 6.94
N SER A 214 -40.76 -9.85 6.83
CA SER A 214 -40.01 -8.65 7.20
C SER A 214 -38.64 -8.69 6.55
N THR A 215 -38.53 -7.91 5.49
CA THR A 215 -37.34 -7.23 4.99
C THR A 215 -36.14 -7.36 5.93
N MET A 216 -35.12 -8.12 5.51
CA MET A 216 -33.77 -7.97 6.03
C MET A 216 -33.38 -6.51 5.73
N THR A 217 -33.56 -5.62 6.70
CA THR A 217 -33.51 -4.19 6.44
C THR A 217 -32.10 -3.83 6.00
N LYS A 218 -32.03 -3.32 4.77
CA LYS A 218 -30.87 -2.67 4.14
C LYS A 218 -30.13 -1.76 5.12
N GLU A 219 -30.84 -1.20 6.11
CA GLU A 219 -30.31 -0.45 7.25
C GLU A 219 -29.10 -1.08 7.93
N ASN A 220 -29.06 -2.38 8.25
CA ASN A 220 -27.97 -2.91 9.09
C ASN A 220 -26.65 -3.11 8.35
N ALA A 221 -26.69 -3.49 7.06
CA ALA A 221 -25.50 -3.58 6.23
C ALA A 221 -25.00 -2.19 5.78
N GLN A 222 -25.93 -1.27 5.56
CA GLN A 222 -25.65 0.10 5.16
C GLN A 222 -25.16 0.95 6.35
N ASN A 223 -25.63 0.68 7.58
CA ASN A 223 -25.14 1.28 8.83
C ASN A 223 -23.75 0.77 9.23
N LEU A 224 -23.38 -0.48 8.90
CA LEU A 224 -22.02 -1.00 9.11
C LEU A 224 -20.99 -0.38 8.13
N LEU A 225 -21.43 0.04 6.94
CA LEU A 225 -20.63 0.78 5.96
C LEU A 225 -20.60 2.30 6.23
N ALA A 226 -21.58 2.84 6.94
CA ALA A 226 -21.73 4.28 7.22
C ALA A 226 -20.97 4.78 8.47
N SER A 227 -20.42 3.89 9.29
CA SER A 227 -19.78 4.28 10.57
C SER A 227 -18.37 4.89 10.48
N ASP A 228 -17.81 5.13 9.28
CA ASP A 228 -16.40 5.58 9.15
C ASP A 228 -16.12 6.49 7.93
N GLN A 229 -17.08 7.31 7.50
CA GLN A 229 -16.86 8.36 6.49
C GLN A 229 -16.69 9.74 7.14
N PRO A 230 -15.67 10.55 6.77
CA PRO A 230 -15.64 11.96 7.14
C PRO A 230 -16.71 12.73 6.34
N LYS A 231 -17.42 13.62 7.04
CA LYS A 231 -18.47 14.50 6.51
C LYS A 231 -17.90 15.48 5.47
N SER A 232 -18.25 15.31 4.20
CA SER A 232 -18.51 16.44 3.31
C SER A 232 -19.67 16.09 2.38
N SER A 233 -20.81 16.66 2.70
CA SER A 233 -22.10 16.47 2.04
C SER A 233 -22.10 17.32 0.77
N GLU A 234 -22.03 16.71 -0.43
CA GLU A 234 -22.72 17.23 -1.63
C GLU A 234 -22.68 16.32 -2.88
N ASP A 235 -21.85 15.27 -2.96
CA ASP A 235 -21.78 14.44 -4.18
C ASP A 235 -22.49 13.07 -4.13
N ILE A 236 -23.23 12.75 -3.05
CA ILE A 236 -23.83 11.42 -2.84
C ILE A 236 -25.04 11.16 -3.76
N ASN A 237 -25.75 12.20 -4.21
CA ASN A 237 -27.03 12.03 -4.90
C ASN A 237 -26.94 11.73 -6.40
N LYS A 238 -25.74 11.63 -6.99
CA LYS A 238 -25.58 11.39 -8.43
C LYS A 238 -25.13 9.98 -8.83
N VAL A 239 -24.84 9.10 -7.86
CA VAL A 239 -24.41 7.71 -8.10
C VAL A 239 -25.49 6.69 -7.68
N ALA A 240 -26.59 7.14 -7.08
CA ALA A 240 -27.65 6.28 -6.54
C ALA A 240 -28.63 5.71 -7.59
N SER A 241 -28.37 5.86 -8.90
CA SER A 241 -29.24 5.33 -9.96
C SER A 241 -28.49 4.42 -10.92
N SER A 242 -28.71 3.09 -10.76
CA SER A 242 -28.45 1.96 -11.69
C SER A 242 -27.17 1.12 -11.45
N PRO A 243 -27.16 -0.20 -11.71
CA PRO A 243 -28.14 -1.25 -11.44
C PRO A 243 -27.45 -2.39 -10.64
N VAL A 244 -27.37 -2.27 -9.30
CA VAL A 244 -26.81 -3.33 -8.42
C VAL A 244 -27.81 -3.75 -7.34
N GLN A 245 -28.97 -3.08 -7.30
CA GLN A 245 -30.04 -3.36 -6.36
C GLN A 245 -30.99 -4.48 -6.83
N GLU A 246 -30.81 -4.98 -8.05
CA GLU A 246 -31.66 -5.98 -8.70
C GLU A 246 -30.78 -7.22 -8.96
N ASN A 247 -31.20 -8.38 -8.45
CA ASN A 247 -30.49 -9.68 -8.41
C ASN A 247 -29.48 -9.88 -7.27
N LEU A 248 -29.94 -9.76 -6.02
CA LEU A 248 -29.41 -10.61 -4.94
C LEU A 248 -30.41 -11.75 -4.71
N GLU A 249 -30.49 -12.62 -5.73
CA GLU A 249 -31.12 -13.93 -5.65
C GLU A 249 -30.43 -14.68 -4.50
N ALA A 250 -31.20 -15.29 -3.60
CA ALA A 250 -30.67 -16.00 -2.44
C ALA A 250 -29.69 -17.09 -2.93
N LEU A 251 -28.40 -16.89 -2.67
CA LEU A 251 -27.36 -17.84 -3.03
C LEU A 251 -27.67 -19.19 -2.37
N PRO A 252 -27.60 -20.31 -3.10
CA PRO A 252 -27.89 -21.62 -2.54
C PRO A 252 -26.91 -21.95 -1.41
N ASP A 253 -27.39 -22.61 -0.35
CA ASP A 253 -26.60 -22.93 0.86
C ASP A 253 -25.27 -23.64 0.54
N SER A 254 -25.23 -24.40 -0.56
CA SER A 254 -24.04 -25.09 -1.05
C SER A 254 -22.91 -24.15 -1.50
N GLU A 255 -23.24 -23.01 -2.10
CA GLU A 255 -22.26 -22.00 -2.51
C GLU A 255 -21.71 -21.24 -1.31
N VAL A 256 -22.56 -20.94 -0.33
CA VAL A 256 -22.16 -20.30 0.93
C VAL A 256 -21.18 -21.18 1.70
N ILE A 257 -21.44 -22.47 1.82
CA ILE A 257 -20.55 -23.44 2.48
C ILE A 257 -19.21 -23.53 1.75
N LYS A 258 -19.21 -23.63 0.42
CA LYS A 258 -17.98 -23.70 -0.39
C LYS A 258 -17.14 -22.43 -0.26
N PHE A 259 -17.80 -21.28 -0.22
CA PHE A 259 -17.16 -20.00 -0.04
C PHE A 259 -16.56 -19.84 1.37
N GLN A 260 -17.29 -20.23 2.42
CA GLN A 260 -16.79 -20.24 3.80
C GLN A 260 -15.56 -21.15 3.96
N ALA A 261 -15.59 -22.35 3.37
CA ALA A 261 -14.44 -23.26 3.37
C ALA A 261 -13.21 -22.65 2.67
N THR A 262 -13.43 -21.97 1.53
CA THR A 262 -12.36 -21.30 0.78
C THR A 262 -11.76 -20.14 1.58
N TYR A 263 -12.61 -19.31 2.21
CA TYR A 263 -12.19 -18.21 3.08
C TYR A 263 -11.33 -18.72 4.23
N MET A 264 -11.81 -19.73 4.95
CA MET A 264 -11.14 -20.26 6.13
C MET A 264 -9.82 -20.95 5.77
N ARG A 265 -9.69 -21.53 4.56
CA ARG A 265 -8.43 -22.08 4.06
C ARG A 265 -7.38 -20.99 3.78
N LEU A 266 -7.81 -19.85 3.25
CA LEU A 266 -6.93 -18.76 2.82
C LEU A 266 -6.63 -17.76 3.94
N TRP A 267 -7.46 -17.75 4.98
CA TRP A 267 -7.30 -16.96 6.19
C TRP A 267 -5.89 -16.79 6.74
N PRO A 268 -5.12 -17.87 7.00
CA PRO A 268 -3.79 -17.71 7.58
C PRO A 268 -2.84 -17.02 6.61
N ILE A 269 -2.93 -17.33 5.31
CA ILE A 269 -2.08 -16.76 4.26
C ILE A 269 -2.37 -15.27 4.10
N VAL A 270 -3.65 -14.90 3.97
CA VAL A 270 -4.08 -13.51 3.83
C VAL A 270 -3.67 -12.68 5.06
N SER A 271 -3.80 -13.25 6.27
CA SER A 271 -3.40 -12.59 7.51
C SER A 271 -1.89 -12.34 7.57
N ILE A 272 -1.07 -13.34 7.25
CA ILE A 272 0.39 -13.22 7.23
C ILE A 272 0.82 -12.21 6.16
N ALA A 273 0.25 -12.27 4.97
CA ALA A 273 0.52 -11.31 3.89
C ALA A 273 0.19 -9.88 4.33
N TYR A 274 -0.96 -9.67 4.97
CA TYR A 274 -1.36 -8.35 5.44
C TYR A 274 -0.45 -7.82 6.56
N VAL A 275 -0.04 -8.66 7.50
CA VAL A 275 0.97 -8.28 8.53
C VAL A 275 2.29 -7.92 7.87
N GLY A 276 2.75 -8.71 6.89
CA GLY A 276 3.97 -8.41 6.13
C GLY A 276 3.92 -7.06 5.43
N VAL A 277 2.79 -6.74 4.80
CA VAL A 277 2.54 -5.43 4.16
C VAL A 277 2.56 -4.29 5.19
N CYS A 278 1.98 -4.49 6.38
CA CYS A 278 2.02 -3.49 7.45
C CYS A 278 3.46 -3.24 7.95
N VAL A 279 4.22 -4.31 8.19
CA VAL A 279 5.63 -4.23 8.61
C VAL A 279 6.45 -3.51 7.55
N LEU A 280 6.25 -3.85 6.27
CA LEU A 280 6.95 -3.21 5.17
C LEU A 280 6.64 -1.71 5.08
N CYS A 281 5.38 -1.33 5.29
CA CYS A 281 4.97 0.08 5.31
C CYS A 281 5.66 0.87 6.45
N VAL A 282 5.71 0.31 7.67
CA VAL A 282 6.44 0.92 8.80
C VAL A 282 7.94 1.01 8.52
N MET A 283 8.51 -0.02 7.91
CA MET A 283 9.92 -0.03 7.53
C MET A 283 10.25 1.09 6.53
N TRP A 284 9.37 1.37 5.57
CA TRP A 284 9.53 2.49 4.64
C TRP A 284 9.47 3.86 5.32
N ASP A 285 8.63 4.02 6.34
CA ASP A 285 8.63 5.25 7.15
C ASP A 285 9.96 5.44 7.88
N ILE A 286 10.51 4.37 8.47
CA ILE A 286 11.81 4.42 9.16
C ILE A 286 12.93 4.79 8.19
N VAL A 287 12.95 4.16 7.01
CA VAL A 287 13.93 4.49 5.96
C VAL A 287 13.77 5.93 5.49
N LEU A 288 12.53 6.44 5.37
CA LEU A 288 12.29 7.84 5.02
C LEU A 288 12.84 8.80 6.09
N VAL A 289 12.65 8.49 7.37
CA VAL A 289 13.21 9.27 8.48
C VAL A 289 14.74 9.27 8.43
N ILE A 290 15.37 8.10 8.27
CA ILE A 290 16.83 7.99 8.15
C ILE A 290 17.33 8.79 6.95
N THR A 291 16.75 8.59 5.76
CA THR A 291 17.17 9.31 4.55
C THR A 291 16.99 10.83 4.69
N THR A 292 15.99 11.27 5.44
CA THR A 292 15.79 12.68 5.76
C THR A 292 16.86 13.24 6.69
N ILE A 293 17.38 12.46 7.63
CA ILE A 293 18.38 12.93 8.59
C ILE A 293 19.79 13.00 7.98
N TYR A 294 20.12 12.18 6.98
CA TYR A 294 21.50 12.05 6.50
C TYR A 294 21.77 12.65 5.12
N TYR A 295 20.76 12.83 4.27
CA TYR A 295 20.96 13.10 2.85
C TYR A 295 20.09 14.25 2.36
N HIS A 296 20.54 14.96 1.31
CA HIS A 296 19.82 16.00 0.58
C HIS A 296 19.39 17.23 1.38
N THR A 297 19.18 18.32 0.65
CA THR A 297 18.56 19.54 1.16
C THR A 297 17.05 19.39 1.33
N LEU A 298 16.42 20.27 2.13
CA LEU A 298 14.96 20.24 2.34
C LEU A 298 14.19 20.35 1.02
N SER A 299 14.60 21.24 0.11
CA SER A 299 13.92 21.47 -1.17
C SER A 299 13.93 20.22 -2.06
N GLU A 300 15.07 19.53 -2.16
CA GLU A 300 15.20 18.28 -2.93
C GLU A 300 14.32 17.15 -2.38
N LYS A 301 14.20 17.04 -1.05
CA LYS A 301 13.31 16.07 -0.38
C LYS A 301 11.85 16.38 -0.64
N LEU A 302 11.44 17.64 -0.42
CA LEU A 302 10.04 18.06 -0.61
C LEU A 302 9.59 17.88 -2.06
N LEU A 303 10.47 18.16 -3.02
CA LEU A 303 10.18 17.95 -4.43
C LEU A 303 9.94 16.46 -4.74
N GLY A 304 10.82 15.57 -4.25
CA GLY A 304 10.65 14.12 -4.40
C GLY A 304 9.33 13.60 -3.81
N ILE A 305 8.99 14.04 -2.60
CA ILE A 305 7.72 13.66 -1.92
C ILE A 305 6.50 14.19 -2.69
N SER A 306 6.56 15.43 -3.17
CA SER A 306 5.46 16.05 -3.92
C SER A 306 5.23 15.35 -5.25
N ILE A 307 6.30 14.98 -5.96
CA ILE A 307 6.23 14.21 -7.21
C ILE A 307 5.65 12.80 -6.94
N ALA A 308 6.02 12.15 -5.84
CA ALA A 308 5.47 10.85 -5.46
C ALA A 308 3.96 10.92 -5.18
N ALA A 309 3.53 11.88 -4.36
CA ALA A 309 2.12 12.08 -4.03
C ALA A 309 1.29 12.44 -5.26
N SER A 310 1.83 13.31 -6.14
CA SER A 310 1.16 13.71 -7.38
C SER A 310 1.05 12.54 -8.37
N SER A 311 2.12 11.74 -8.51
CA SER A 311 2.12 10.54 -9.36
C SER A 311 1.12 9.50 -8.86
N PHE A 312 1.06 9.28 -7.54
CA PHE A 312 0.06 8.42 -6.93
C PHE A 312 -1.36 8.92 -7.19
N ALA A 313 -1.62 10.22 -6.97
CA ALA A 313 -2.93 10.82 -7.20
C ALA A 313 -3.36 10.70 -8.66
N PHE A 314 -2.47 10.99 -9.60
CA PHE A 314 -2.72 10.81 -11.02
C PHE A 314 -3.10 9.35 -11.36
N LEU A 315 -2.36 8.37 -10.84
CA LEU A 315 -2.65 6.96 -11.11
C LEU A 315 -3.98 6.51 -10.49
N TYR A 316 -4.17 6.69 -9.18
CA TYR A 316 -5.31 6.10 -8.47
C TYR A 316 -6.58 6.94 -8.48
N LYS A 317 -6.48 8.27 -8.62
CA LYS A 317 -7.64 9.18 -8.63
C LYS A 317 -8.08 9.60 -10.02
N TYR A 318 -7.27 9.32 -11.03
CA TYR A 318 -7.62 9.66 -12.41
C TYR A 318 -7.46 8.46 -13.35
N LEU A 319 -6.24 7.98 -13.59
CA LEU A 319 -5.95 7.02 -14.66
C LEU A 319 -6.66 5.67 -14.45
N PHE A 320 -6.57 5.08 -13.26
CA PHE A 320 -7.16 3.78 -12.97
C PHE A 320 -8.68 3.81 -12.94
N ILE A 321 -9.28 4.94 -12.56
CA ILE A 321 -10.74 5.14 -12.67
C ILE A 321 -11.14 5.18 -14.15
N LYS A 322 -10.45 6.02 -14.94
CA LYS A 322 -10.72 6.18 -16.38
C LYS A 322 -10.56 4.88 -17.16
N LEU A 323 -9.60 4.04 -16.79
CA LEU A 323 -9.32 2.75 -17.42
C LEU A 323 -10.12 1.57 -16.80
N ASN A 324 -11.00 1.83 -15.83
CA ASN A 324 -11.77 0.81 -15.11
C ASN A 324 -10.89 -0.31 -14.50
N LEU A 325 -9.76 0.08 -13.89
CA LEU A 325 -8.79 -0.83 -13.27
C LEU A 325 -8.94 -1.00 -11.76
N LEU A 326 -9.83 -0.22 -11.12
CA LEU A 326 -10.22 -0.39 -9.72
C LEU A 326 -11.28 -1.50 -9.54
#